data_AF-A0A851GSB4-F1
#
_entry.id   AF-A0A851GSB4-F1
#
_cell.length_a   1.000
_cell.length_b   1.000
_cell.length_c   1.000
_cell.angle_alpha   90.00
_cell.angle_beta   90.00
_cell.angle_gamma   90.00
#
_symmetry.space_group_name_H-M   'P 1'
#
loop_
_entity.id
_entity.type
_entity.pdbx_description
1 polymer ?
#
loop_
_entity_poly.entity_id
_entity_poly.type
_entity_poly.pdbx_seq_one_letter_code
_entity_poly.pdbx_strand_id
1 'polypeptide(L)'
;MSPLSLSELAKMFQVHPVYLSKSFKKEFGLTITESYRKCRIDEACRLLKDSQLSLVQIALQCGFYDQSHFCKYFQMITGLSPLAFRKNSYK
;
A
#
# COMPACT_ATOMS: atom_id res chain seq x y z
N MET A 1 -6.60 3.85 5.36
CA MET A 1 -7.43 2.80 4.71
C MET A 1 -7.27 1.50 5.46
N SER A 2 -8.35 0.88 5.93
CA SER A 2 -8.28 -0.48 6.49
C SER A 2 -8.25 -1.49 5.33
N PRO A 3 -7.39 -2.53 5.37
CA PRO A 3 -7.40 -3.56 4.34
C PRO A 3 -8.75 -4.27 4.34
N LEU A 4 -9.42 -4.30 3.19
CA LEU A 4 -10.52 -5.24 2.98
C LEU A 4 -9.93 -6.64 2.94
N SER A 5 -10.46 -7.53 3.78
CA SER A 5 -10.13 -8.95 3.75
C SER A 5 -10.57 -9.57 2.42
N LEU A 6 -9.93 -10.68 2.04
CA LEU A 6 -10.33 -11.44 0.86
C LEU A 6 -11.82 -11.82 0.90
N SER A 7 -12.34 -12.14 2.09
CA SER A 7 -13.75 -12.48 2.29
C SER A 7 -14.69 -11.30 2.05
N GLU A 8 -14.31 -10.09 2.47
CA GLU A 8 -15.10 -8.87 2.22
C GLU A 8 -15.11 -8.54 0.73
N LEU A 9 -13.96 -8.62 0.06
CA LEU A 9 -13.87 -8.42 -1.38
C LEU A 9 -14.71 -9.46 -2.14
N ALA A 10 -14.61 -10.73 -1.77
CA ALA A 10 -15.39 -11.80 -2.39
C ALA A 10 -16.89 -11.60 -2.23
N LYS A 11 -17.33 -11.13 -1.05
CA LYS A 11 -18.73 -10.78 -0.78
C LYS A 11 -19.21 -9.61 -1.64
N MET A 12 -18.39 -8.56 -1.80
CA MET A 12 -18.72 -7.42 -2.66
C MET A 12 -18.90 -7.82 -4.13
N PHE A 13 -18.06 -8.73 -4.62
CA PHE A 13 -18.14 -9.24 -5.99
C PHE A 13 -19.09 -10.44 -6.16
N GLN A 14 -19.76 -10.89 -5.09
CA GLN A 14 -20.66 -12.05 -5.09
C GLN A 14 -20.01 -13.34 -5.63
N VAL A 15 -18.75 -13.58 -5.27
CA VAL A 15 -17.97 -14.75 -5.69
C VAL A 15 -17.40 -15.48 -4.47
N HIS A 16 -16.97 -16.73 -4.67
CA HIS A 16 -16.24 -17.45 -3.63
C HIS A 16 -14.82 -16.88 -3.45
N PRO A 17 -14.30 -16.71 -2.21
CA PRO A 17 -12.95 -16.17 -1.95
C PRO A 17 -11.83 -16.87 -2.71
N VAL A 18 -11.91 -18.19 -2.84
CA VAL A 18 -10.93 -19.00 -3.60
C VAL A 18 -10.98 -18.68 -5.09
N TYR A 19 -12.17 -18.49 -5.65
CA TYR A 19 -12.33 -18.11 -7.05
C TYR A 19 -11.74 -16.72 -7.29
N LEU A 20 -12.08 -15.75 -6.44
CA LEU A 20 -11.54 -14.39 -6.52
C LEU A 20 -10.00 -14.38 -6.47
N SER A 21 -9.41 -15.09 -5.50
CA SER A 21 -7.96 -15.15 -5.34
C SER A 21 -7.25 -15.77 -6.57
N LYS A 22 -7.78 -16.89 -7.08
CA LYS A 22 -7.23 -17.57 -8.26
C LYS A 22 -7.36 -16.73 -9.53
N SER A 23 -8.55 -16.19 -9.79
CA SER A 23 -8.81 -15.37 -10.97
C SER A 23 -7.98 -14.09 -10.94
N PHE A 24 -7.90 -13.41 -9.79
CA PHE A 24 -7.08 -12.20 -9.66
C PHE A 24 -5.59 -12.49 -9.95
N LYS A 25 -5.03 -13.55 -9.36
CA LYS A 25 -3.63 -13.91 -9.61
C LYS A 25 -3.39 -14.30 -11.08
N LYS A 26 -4.36 -14.96 -11.73
CA LYS A 26 -4.27 -15.33 -13.14
C LYS A 26 -4.25 -14.10 -14.05
N GLU A 27 -5.13 -13.13 -13.81
CA GLU A 27 -5.27 -11.94 -14.66
C GLU A 27 -4.16 -10.90 -14.40
N PHE A 28 -3.76 -10.69 -13.15
CA PHE A 28 -2.82 -9.62 -12.77
C PHE A 28 -1.40 -10.11 -12.48
N GLY A 29 -1.16 -11.42 -12.41
CA GLY A 29 0.15 -12.02 -12.13
C GLY A 29 0.61 -11.91 -10.66
N LEU A 30 -0.18 -11.29 -9.79
CA LEU A 30 0.13 -11.04 -8.39
C LEU A 30 -1.10 -11.28 -7.51
N THR A 31 -0.88 -11.59 -6.24
CA THR A 31 -1.98 -11.80 -5.28
C THR A 31 -2.63 -10.48 -4.89
N ILE A 32 -3.87 -10.54 -4.41
CA ILE A 32 -4.59 -9.37 -3.90
C ILE A 32 -3.80 -8.67 -2.78
N THR A 33 -3.18 -9.45 -1.89
CA THR A 33 -2.38 -8.90 -0.78
C THR A 33 -1.13 -8.19 -1.28
N GLU A 34 -0.46 -8.70 -2.32
CA GLU A 34 0.68 -8.03 -2.95
C GLU A 34 0.24 -6.75 -3.68
N SER A 35 -0.88 -6.79 -4.39
CA SER A 35 -1.48 -5.62 -5.03
C SER A 35 -1.77 -4.52 -4.01
N TYR A 36 -2.44 -4.89 -2.91
CA TYR A 36 -2.77 -3.96 -1.84
C TYR A 36 -1.53 -3.31 -1.22
N ARG A 37 -0.49 -4.10 -0.96
CA ARG A 37 0.80 -3.59 -0.48
C ARG A 37 1.43 -2.60 -1.44
N LYS A 38 1.39 -2.89 -2.75
CA LYS A 38 1.90 -1.99 -3.78
C LYS A 38 1.11 -0.67 -3.81
N CYS A 39 -0.22 -0.73 -3.82
CA CYS A 39 -1.07 0.46 -3.77
C CYS A 39 -0.76 1.35 -2.56
N ARG A 40 -0.48 0.77 -1.38
CA ARG A 40 -0.11 1.53 -0.18
C ARG A 40 1.20 2.30 -0.35
N ILE A 41 2.19 1.69 -0.98
CA ILE A 41 3.49 2.33 -1.25
C ILE A 41 3.35 3.39 -2.34
N ASP A 42 2.60 3.11 -3.40
CA ASP A 42 2.35 4.08 -4.47
C ASP A 42 1.65 5.33 -3.92
N GLU A 43 0.66 5.17 -3.05
CA GLU A 43 0.00 6.29 -2.37
C GLU A 43 0.94 7.01 -1.41
N ALA A 44 1.78 6.30 -0.67
CA ALA A 44 2.79 6.92 0.20
C ALA A 44 3.77 7.77 -0.62
N CYS A 45 4.23 7.27 -1.77
CA CYS A 45 5.09 8.00 -2.69
C CYS A 45 4.41 9.28 -3.19
N ARG A 46 3.12 9.21 -3.55
CA ARG A 46 2.31 10.37 -3.96
C ARG A 46 2.20 11.40 -2.83
N LEU A 47 1.83 10.99 -1.63
CA LEU A 47 1.70 11.87 -0.47
C LEU A 47 3.04 12.49 -0.05
N LEU A 48 4.15 11.76 -0.18
CA LEU A 48 5.48 12.28 0.11
C LEU A 48 5.90 13.39 -0.88
N LYS A 49 5.43 13.32 -2.13
CA LYS A 49 5.69 14.30 -3.20
C LYS A 49 4.76 15.51 -3.15
N ASP A 50 3.47 15.26 -3.02
CA ASP A 50 2.43 16.25 -3.31
C ASP A 50 1.87 16.93 -2.04
N SER A 51 2.39 16.58 -0.85
CA SER A 51 1.87 17.10 0.41
C SER A 51 2.96 17.42 1.45
N GLN A 52 2.61 18.29 2.40
CA GLN A 52 3.42 18.62 3.57
C GLN A 52 3.06 17.77 4.81
N LEU A 53 2.34 16.66 4.62
CA LEU A 53 1.93 15.80 5.72
C LEU A 53 3.15 15.22 6.46
N SER A 54 3.02 15.06 7.77
CA SER A 54 4.02 14.38 8.58
C SER A 54 4.08 12.89 8.23
N LEU A 55 5.19 12.22 8.54
CA LEU A 55 5.32 10.79 8.28
C LEU A 55 4.30 9.95 9.06
N VAL A 56 3.88 10.41 10.25
CA VAL A 56 2.81 9.78 11.03
C VAL A 56 1.49 9.86 10.27
N GLN A 57 1.14 11.03 9.74
CA GLN A 57 -0.10 11.22 8.97
C GLN A 57 -0.11 10.35 7.71
N ILE A 58 1.00 10.31 6.97
CA ILE A 58 1.14 9.47 5.78
C ILE A 58 1.01 7.98 6.13
N ALA A 59 1.68 7.54 7.20
CA ALA A 59 1.58 6.15 7.66
C ALA A 59 0.11 5.75 7.91
N LEU A 60 -0.64 6.57 8.66
CA LEU A 60 -2.04 6.30 8.98
C LEU A 60 -2.95 6.33 7.73
N GLN A 61 -2.76 7.30 6.83
CA GLN A 61 -3.53 7.38 5.59
C GLN A 61 -3.31 6.16 4.70
N CYS A 62 -2.05 5.75 4.54
CA CYS A 62 -1.65 4.55 3.81
C CYS A 62 -1.94 3.25 4.58
N GLY A 63 -2.65 3.30 5.72
CA GLY A 63 -3.11 2.11 6.45
C GLY A 63 -2.03 1.36 7.22
N PHE A 64 -0.93 2.02 7.57
CA PHE A 64 0.06 1.50 8.54
C PHE A 64 -0.40 1.82 9.96
N TYR A 65 -0.06 0.92 10.88
CA TYR A 65 -0.38 1.08 12.30
C TYR A 65 0.38 2.26 12.92
N ASP A 66 1.66 2.41 12.56
CA ASP A 66 2.53 3.46 13.06
C ASP A 66 3.59 3.87 12.02
N GLN A 67 4.28 4.97 12.31
CA GLN A 67 5.35 5.52 11.48
C GLN A 67 6.56 4.58 11.37
N SER A 68 6.92 3.86 12.43
CA SER A 68 8.11 2.98 12.43
C SER A 68 7.92 1.80 11.49
N HIS A 69 6.75 1.16 11.54
CA HIS A 69 6.36 0.10 10.62
C HIS A 69 6.31 0.62 9.18
N PHE A 70 5.71 1.79 8.96
CA PHE A 70 5.70 2.44 7.66
C PHE A 70 7.12 2.67 7.11
N CYS A 71 8.00 3.33 7.88
CA CYS A 71 9.35 3.66 7.43
C CYS A 71 10.16 2.42 7.06
N LYS A 72 10.14 1.38 7.90
CA LYS A 72 10.83 0.11 7.63
C LYS A 72 10.31 -0.54 6.35
N TYR A 73 9.00 -0.62 6.21
CA TYR A 73 8.37 -1.26 5.06
C TYR A 73 8.61 -0.45 3.77
N PHE A 74 8.46 0.87 3.81
CA PHE A 74 8.72 1.76 2.68
C PHE A 74 10.16 1.66 2.19
N GLN A 75 11.14 1.66 3.10
CA GLN A 75 12.55 1.50 2.74
C GLN A 75 12.85 0.12 2.16
N MET A 76 12.25 -0.95 2.70
CA MET A 76 12.40 -2.29 2.15
C MET A 76 11.92 -2.38 0.70
N ILE A 77 10.84 -1.67 0.35
CA ILE A 77 10.25 -1.71 -0.99
C ILE A 77 10.93 -0.74 -1.97
N THR A 78 11.28 0.46 -1.51
CA THR A 78 11.76 1.55 -2.39
C THR A 78 13.28 1.73 -2.38
N GLY A 79 13.99 1.11 -1.42
CA GLY A 79 15.41 1.31 -1.18
C GLY A 79 15.77 2.62 -0.47
N LEU A 80 14.80 3.52 -0.25
CA LEU A 80 15.03 4.83 0.36
C LEU A 80 14.16 5.03 1.60
N SER A 81 14.66 5.78 2.58
CA SER A 81 13.79 6.22 3.69
C SER A 81 12.75 7.21 3.17
N PRO A 82 11.56 7.31 3.78
CA PRO A 82 10.53 8.28 3.37
C PRO A 82 11.04 9.72 3.30
N LEU A 83 11.89 10.14 4.24
CA LEU A 83 12.49 11.48 4.25
C LEU A 83 13.47 11.68 3.09
N ALA A 84 14.30 10.67 2.80
CA ALA A 84 15.22 10.73 1.67
C ALA A 84 14.45 10.79 0.35
N PHE A 85 13.39 10.00 0.22
CA PHE A 85 12.50 10.00 -0.94
C PHE A 85 11.82 11.37 -1.15
N ARG A 86 11.29 11.98 -0.09
CA ARG A 86 10.70 13.32 -0.12
C ARG A 86 11.72 14.37 -0.56
N LYS A 87 12.92 14.36 0.00
CA LYS A 87 14.00 15.29 -0.40
C LYS A 87 14.38 15.14 -1.87
N ASN A 88 14.42 13.91 -2.39
CA ASN A 88 14.81 13.64 -3.78
C ASN A 88 13.71 13.98 -4.81
N SER A 89 12.48 14.23 -4.35
CA SER A 89 11.39 14.70 -5.21
C SER A 89 11.45 16.21 -5.49
N TYR A 90 12.33 16.94 -4.79
CA TYR A 90 12.71 18.32 -5.12
C TYR A 90 13.93 18.30 -6.03
N LYS A 91 13.71 18.07 -7.32
CA LYS A 91 14.69 18.36 -8.38
C LYS A 91 13.96 18.79 -9.65
#